data_AF-A0A142J2U6-F1
#
_entry.id   AF-A0A142J2U6-F1
#
_cell.length_a   1.000
_cell.length_b   1.000
_cell.length_c   1.000
_cell.angle_alpha   90.00
_cell.angle_beta   90.00
_cell.angle_gamma   90.00
#
_symmetry.space_group_name_H-M   'P 1'
#
loop_
_entity.id
_entity.type
_entity.pdbx_description
1 polymer ?
#
loop_
_entity_poly.entity_id
_entity_poly.type
_entity_poly.pdbx_seq_one_letter_code
_entity_poly.pdbx_strand_id
1 'polypeptide(L)' 'FGGSQRATVLSAAAGSATSIATGNSNAGLSAWYLSMYLHKEAHGRLGFFGYDLQDQCGAANVFSYQSDEGLPVELRGP' A
#
# COMPACT_ATOMS: atom_id res chain seq x y z
N PHE A 1 11.18 12.55 11.46
CA PHE A 1 10.49 13.65 10.75
C PHE A 1 10.39 13.44 9.22
N GLY A 2 10.92 12.35 8.65
CA GLY A 2 10.82 12.11 7.20
C GLY A 2 9.41 11.72 6.75
N GLY A 3 9.04 12.13 5.53
CA GLY A 3 7.73 11.82 4.94
C GLY A 3 7.49 10.33 4.73
N SER A 4 8.49 9.60 4.22
CA SER A 4 8.41 8.16 3.97
C SER A 4 8.06 7.35 5.22
N GLN A 5 8.69 7.64 6.37
CA GLN A 5 8.36 6.95 7.61
C GLN A 5 6.92 7.24 8.06
N ARG A 6 6.45 8.49 7.94
CA ARG A 6 5.06 8.84 8.27
C ARG A 6 4.05 8.13 7.36
N ALA A 7 4.33 8.11 6.07
CA ALA A 7 3.51 7.43 5.08
C ALA A 7 3.42 5.93 5.40
N THR A 8 4.57 5.26 5.57
CA THR A 8 4.67 3.85 5.96
C THR A 8 3.89 3.53 7.23
N VAL A 9 4.00 4.35 8.28
CA VAL A 9 3.33 4.07 9.56
C VAL A 9 1.81 4.17 9.42
N LEU A 10 1.31 5.17 8.69
CA LEU A 10 -0.14 5.33 8.48
C LEU A 10 -0.70 4.21 7.58
N SER A 11 -0.01 3.85 6.51
CA SER A 11 -0.45 2.76 5.63
C SER A 11 -0.35 1.39 6.30
N ALA A 12 0.66 1.16 7.14
CA ALA A 12 0.77 -0.06 7.94
C ALA A 12 -0.41 -0.20 8.91
N ALA A 13 -0.82 0.89 9.56
CA ALA A 13 -1.99 0.90 10.43
C ALA A 13 -3.29 0.65 9.65
N ALA A 14 -3.49 1.33 8.52
CA ALA A 14 -4.67 1.17 7.68
C ALA A 14 -4.78 -0.25 7.09
N GLY A 15 -3.67 -0.78 6.58
CA GLY A 15 -3.60 -2.14 6.04
C GLY A 15 -3.85 -3.19 7.11
N SER A 16 -3.22 -3.05 8.28
CA SER A 16 -3.41 -3.98 9.41
C SER A 16 -4.85 -3.99 9.91
N ALA A 17 -5.47 -2.82 10.10
CA ALA A 17 -6.86 -2.70 10.52
C ALA A 17 -7.81 -3.39 9.53
N THR A 18 -7.56 -3.20 8.23
CA THR A 18 -8.38 -3.80 7.17
C THR A 18 -8.19 -5.31 7.09
N SER A 19 -6.96 -5.81 7.23
CA SER A 19 -6.71 -7.26 7.31
C SER A 19 -7.37 -7.90 8.53
N ILE A 20 -7.34 -7.25 9.69
CA ILE A 20 -8.02 -7.75 10.90
C ILE A 20 -9.54 -7.78 10.69
N ALA A 21 -10.10 -6.73 10.10
CA ALA A 21 -11.55 -6.64 9.86
C ALA A 21 -12.05 -7.68 8.84
N THR A 22 -11.23 -8.04 7.85
CA THR A 22 -11.64 -8.90 6.73
C THR A 22 -11.14 -10.33 6.82
N GLY A 23 -10.13 -10.61 7.65
CA GLY A 23 -9.40 -11.88 7.63
C GLY A 23 -8.67 -12.13 6.31
N ASN A 24 -8.34 -11.08 5.53
CA ASN A 24 -7.73 -11.20 4.21
C ASN A 24 -6.56 -10.20 4.04
N SER A 25 -5.40 -10.69 3.65
CA SER A 25 -4.18 -9.90 3.48
C SER A 25 -4.21 -9.02 2.22
N ASN A 26 -4.73 -9.50 1.08
CA ASN A 26 -4.89 -8.69 -0.13
C ASN A 26 -5.83 -7.50 0.10
N ALA A 27 -6.89 -7.66 0.90
CA ALA A 27 -7.73 -6.54 1.32
C ALA A 27 -6.95 -5.50 2.14
N GLY A 28 -6.08 -5.96 3.06
CA GLY A 28 -5.15 -5.08 3.78
C GLY A 28 -4.15 -4.36 2.87
N LEU A 29 -3.60 -5.06 1.88
CA LEU A 29 -2.69 -4.45 0.90
C LEU A 29 -3.42 -3.40 0.03
N SER A 30 -4.69 -3.62 -0.31
CA SER A 30 -5.50 -2.60 -0.98
C SER A 30 -5.66 -1.34 -0.11
N ALA A 31 -5.92 -1.51 1.18
CA ALA A 31 -6.03 -0.39 2.13
C ALA A 31 -4.69 0.34 2.36
N TRP A 32 -3.56 -0.36 2.31
CA TRP A 32 -2.23 0.26 2.32
C TRP A 32 -2.10 1.28 1.17
N TYR A 33 -2.41 0.88 -0.06
CA TYR A 33 -2.29 1.75 -1.23
C TYR A 33 -3.31 2.89 -1.21
N LEU A 34 -4.54 2.64 -0.76
CA LEU A 34 -5.52 3.71 -0.56
C LEU A 34 -5.03 4.75 0.47
N SER A 35 -4.42 4.30 1.57
CA SER A 35 -3.82 5.20 2.56
C SER A 35 -2.71 6.07 1.95
N MET A 36 -1.93 5.54 1.00
CA MET A 36 -0.89 6.30 0.31
C MET A 36 -1.47 7.42 -0.55
N TYR A 37 -2.53 7.13 -1.32
CA TYR A 37 -3.21 8.13 -2.14
C TYR A 37 -3.84 9.23 -1.27
N LEU A 38 -4.56 8.85 -0.23
CA LEU A 38 -5.18 9.82 0.68
C LEU A 38 -4.15 10.67 1.41
N HIS A 39 -3.02 10.09 1.85
CA HIS A 39 -1.95 10.86 2.49
C HIS A 39 -1.35 11.88 1.51
N LYS A 40 -1.06 11.45 0.28
CA LYS A 40 -0.49 12.31 -0.78
C LYS A 40 -1.38 13.52 -1.02
N GLU A 41 -2.68 13.31 -1.21
CA GLU A 41 -3.64 14.38 -1.45
C GLU A 41 -3.89 15.25 -0.20
N ALA A 42 -3.99 14.66 0.98
CA ALA A 42 -4.26 15.41 2.21
C ALA A 42 -3.12 16.39 2.56
N HIS A 43 -1.87 16.03 2.29
CA HIS A 43 -0.70 16.81 2.71
C HIS A 43 0.09 17.44 1.56
N GLY A 44 -0.26 17.18 0.31
CA GLY A 44 0.48 17.61 -0.88
C GLY A 44 1.91 17.04 -0.96
N ARG A 45 2.19 15.96 -0.22
CA ARG A 45 3.50 15.28 -0.15
C ARG A 45 3.33 13.87 0.39
N LEU A 46 4.31 13.01 0.10
CA LEU A 46 4.35 11.65 0.62
C LEU A 46 5.75 11.30 1.15
N GLY A 47 6.56 10.61 0.35
CA GLY A 47 7.91 10.18 0.69
C GLY A 47 9.02 10.87 -0.10
N PHE A 48 10.21 10.27 -0.10
CA PHE A 48 11.33 10.68 -0.96
C PHE A 48 11.02 10.42 -2.45
N PHE A 49 11.92 10.87 -3.33
CA PHE A 49 11.77 10.68 -4.78
C PHE A 49 11.73 9.20 -5.20
N GLY A 50 10.64 8.78 -5.84
CA GLY A 50 10.44 7.38 -6.24
C GLY A 50 9.95 6.46 -5.11
N TYR A 51 9.67 7.00 -3.92
CA TYR A 51 9.12 6.23 -2.79
C TYR A 51 7.82 5.51 -3.16
N ASP A 52 6.96 6.17 -3.96
CA ASP A 52 5.63 5.68 -4.32
C ASP A 52 5.59 4.87 -5.62
N LEU A 53 6.72 4.39 -6.15
CA LEU A 53 6.72 3.58 -7.37
C LEU A 53 5.79 2.37 -7.22
N GLN A 54 5.96 1.59 -6.15
CA GLN A 54 5.07 0.47 -5.87
C GLN A 54 3.65 0.91 -5.52
N ASP A 55 3.48 2.09 -4.91
CA ASP A 55 2.17 2.56 -4.45
C ASP A 55 1.32 3.08 -5.62
N GLN A 56 1.92 3.63 -6.67
CA GLN A 56 1.22 4.01 -7.90
C GLN A 56 0.79 2.79 -8.71
N CYS A 57 1.61 1.73 -8.76
CA CYS A 57 1.24 0.45 -9.39
C CYS A 57 0.31 -0.40 -8.50
N GLY A 58 0.31 -0.13 -7.19
CA GLY A 58 -0.20 -1.03 -6.17
C GLY A 58 -1.65 -1.42 -6.34
N ALA A 59 -2.55 -0.44 -6.52
CA ALA A 59 -3.99 -0.70 -6.63
C ALA A 59 -4.36 -1.60 -7.82
N ALA A 60 -3.68 -1.44 -8.96
CA ALA A 60 -3.89 -2.31 -10.12
C ALA A 60 -3.38 -3.74 -9.84
N ASN A 61 -2.24 -3.87 -9.15
CA ASN A 61 -1.55 -5.14 -8.98
C ASN A 61 -2.03 -5.96 -7.75
N VAL A 62 -2.88 -5.42 -6.86
CA VAL A 62 -3.36 -6.18 -5.68
C VAL A 62 -4.18 -7.41 -6.06
N PHE A 63 -5.06 -7.27 -7.06
CA PHE A 63 -5.96 -8.33 -7.51
C PHE A 63 -5.74 -8.69 -8.98
N SER A 64 -4.63 -8.23 -9.57
CA SER A 64 -4.23 -8.69 -10.89
C SER A 64 -4.00 -10.20 -10.88
N TYR A 65 -4.24 -10.83 -12.03
CA TYR A 65 -3.92 -12.22 -12.31
C TYR A 65 -2.86 -12.34 -13.42
N GLN A 66 -2.32 -11.20 -13.87
CA GLN A 66 -1.30 -11.16 -14.91
C GLN A 66 0.05 -11.64 -14.36
N SER A 67 0.93 -12.05 -15.29
CA SER A 67 2.17 -12.77 -15.05
C SER A 67 2.97 -12.30 -13.84
N ASP A 68 3.47 -11.08 -13.90
CA ASP A 68 4.44 -10.47 -12.99
C ASP A 68 3.78 -9.43 -12.07
N GLU A 69 2.44 -9.40 -12.04
CA GLU A 69 1.66 -8.50 -11.20
C GLU A 69 0.95 -9.24 -10.06
N GLY A 70 0.32 -10.37 -10.40
CA GLY A 70 -0.66 -11.04 -9.56
C GLY A 70 -0.08 -12.08 -8.62
N LEU A 71 0.02 -11.76 -7.33
CA LEU A 71 0.46 -12.71 -6.31
C LEU A 71 -0.20 -12.43 -4.95
N PRO A 72 -0.66 -13.46 -4.18
CA PRO A 72 -1.10 -13.30 -2.80
C PRO A 72 -0.04 -12.62 -1.94
N VAL A 73 -0.46 -11.75 -1.02
CA VAL A 73 0.45 -10.91 -0.22
C VAL A 73 1.51 -11.72 0.51
N GLU A 74 1.13 -12.88 1.05
CA GLU A 74 2.01 -13.78 1.81
C GLU A 74 3.12 -14.40 0.96
N LEU A 75 2.95 -14.43 -0.36
CA LEU A 75 3.91 -14.98 -1.31
C LEU A 75 4.74 -13.89 -2.01
N ARG A 76 4.40 -12.60 -1.82
CA ARG A 76 5.21 -11.48 -2.33
C ARG A 76 6.52 -11.36 -1.55
N GLY A 77 7.49 -10.69 -2.15
CA GLY A 77 8.80 -10.49 -1.56
C GLY A 77 9.63 -9.42 -2.27
N PRO A 78 10.84 -9.14 -1.76
CA PRO A 78 11.82 -8.28 -2.39
C PRO A 78 12.42 -8.89 -3.67
#